data_AF-A0A944ZX70-F1
#
_entry.id   AF-A0A944ZX70-F1
#
_cell.length_a   1.000
_cell.length_b   1.000
_cell.length_c   1.000
_cell.angle_alpha   90.00
_cell.angle_beta   90.00
_cell.angle_gamma   90.00
#
_symmetry.space_group_name_H-M   'P 1'
#
loop_
_entity.id
_entity.type
_entity.pdbx_description
1 polymer ?
#
loop_
_entity_poly.entity_id
_entity_poly.type
_entity_poly.pdbx_seq_one_letter_code
_entity_poly.pdbx_strand_id
1 'polypeptide(L)'
;MTRLSSLWIIAGTLYILETKKQLLDSLKKVCLCRSIKAGTIMAAIEEGSLTFEALRRKLGAGTGNCKAKRCRPKIEERIKGYKDSKKAVVEPEVPSGQP
;
A
#
# COMPACT_ATOMS: atom_id res chain seq x y z
N MET A 1 31.48 26.01 7.28
CA MET A 1 30.26 26.15 6.44
C MET A 1 30.05 25.00 5.43
N THR A 2 31.04 24.16 5.11
CA THR A 2 30.92 23.10 4.09
C THR A 2 30.17 21.83 4.55
N ARG A 3 30.16 21.51 5.85
CA ARG A 3 29.53 20.28 6.37
C ARG A 3 27.99 20.27 6.27
N LEU A 4 27.32 21.41 6.46
CA LEU A 4 25.85 21.49 6.37
C LEU A 4 25.36 21.34 4.92
N SER A 5 26.11 21.89 3.95
CA SER A 5 25.80 21.78 2.52
C SER A 5 25.91 20.33 2.04
N SER A 6 26.91 19.57 2.50
CA SER A 6 27.08 18.16 2.13
C SER A 6 25.99 17.26 2.70
N LEU A 7 25.51 17.51 3.94
CA LEU A 7 24.40 16.75 4.52
C LEU A 7 23.08 16.98 3.74
N TRP A 8 22.81 18.20 3.27
CA TRP A 8 21.63 18.49 2.46
C TRP A 8 21.65 17.80 1.10
N ILE A 9 22.82 17.70 0.46
CA ILE A 9 22.99 16.97 -0.80
C ILE A 9 22.75 15.47 -0.59
N ILE A 10 23.27 14.89 0.50
CA ILE A 10 23.07 13.48 0.83
C ILE A 10 21.60 13.21 1.16
N ALA A 11 20.97 14.03 2.01
CA ALA A 11 19.56 13.91 2.36
C ALA A 11 18.65 14.06 1.12
N GLY A 12 18.93 15.04 0.25
CA GLY A 12 18.20 15.23 -1.01
C GLY A 12 18.35 14.03 -1.95
N THR A 13 19.55 13.48 -2.09
CA THR A 13 19.79 12.29 -2.93
C THR A 13 19.06 11.06 -2.37
N LEU A 14 19.10 10.87 -1.05
CA LEU A 14 18.40 9.76 -0.38
C LEU A 14 16.88 9.88 -0.57
N TYR A 15 16.33 11.09 -0.44
CA TYR A 15 14.91 11.35 -0.67
C TYR A 15 14.50 11.01 -2.12
N ILE A 16 15.27 11.48 -3.11
CA ILE A 16 15.01 11.19 -4.53
C ILE A 16 15.01 9.67 -4.80
N LEU A 17 15.96 8.95 -4.21
CA LEU A 17 16.03 7.49 -4.36
C LEU A 17 14.82 6.78 -3.75
N GLU A 18 14.38 7.20 -2.56
CA GLU A 18 13.20 6.63 -1.89
C GLU A 18 11.92 6.89 -2.70
N THR A 19 11.68 8.13 -3.14
CA THR A 19 10.49 8.46 -3.95
C THR A 19 10.48 7.69 -5.28
N LYS A 20 11.63 7.54 -5.95
CA LYS A 20 11.74 6.72 -7.17
C LYS A 20 11.36 5.27 -6.90
N LYS A 21 11.81 4.70 -5.79
CA LYS A 21 11.49 3.32 -5.42
C LYS A 21 10.00 3.14 -5.18
N GLN A 22 9.36 4.07 -4.47
CA GLN A 22 7.90 4.06 -4.21
C GLN A 22 7.09 4.16 -5.50
N LEU A 23 7.48 5.06 -6.41
CA LEU A 23 6.87 5.19 -7.74
C LEU A 23 6.97 3.90 -8.55
N LEU A 24 8.17 3.31 -8.62
CA LEU A 24 8.38 2.05 -9.35
C LEU A 24 7.54 0.92 -8.76
N ASP A 25 7.42 0.83 -7.44
CA ASP A 25 6.60 -0.20 -6.81
C ASP A 25 5.11 -0.06 -7.15
N SER A 26 4.59 1.17 -7.12
CA SER A 26 3.19 1.46 -7.47
C SER A 26 2.83 1.03 -8.90
N LEU A 27 3.78 1.07 -9.83
CA LEU A 27 3.59 0.68 -11.22
C LEU A 27 3.63 -0.85 -11.45
N LYS A 28 4.18 -1.63 -10.51
CA LYS A 28 4.29 -3.08 -10.66
C LYS A 28 2.90 -3.72 -10.75
N LYS A 29 2.74 -4.65 -11.68
CA LYS A 29 1.49 -5.41 -11.86
C LYS A 29 1.35 -6.47 -10.77
N VAL A 30 0.27 -6.40 -10.01
CA VAL A 30 -0.10 -7.41 -9.01
C VAL A 30 -1.04 -8.46 -9.63
N CYS A 31 -2.04 -8.02 -10.40
CA CYS A 31 -2.90 -8.92 -11.15
C CYS A 31 -2.40 -9.04 -12.60
N LEU A 32 -1.59 -10.06 -12.88
CA LEU A 32 -0.96 -10.23 -14.19
C LEU A 32 -1.98 -10.39 -15.33
N CYS A 33 -3.06 -11.16 -15.11
CA CYS A 33 -4.05 -11.44 -16.16
C CYS A 33 -5.02 -10.28 -16.44
N ARG A 34 -5.18 -9.34 -15.50
CA ARG A 34 -6.01 -8.14 -15.63
C ARG A 34 -5.18 -6.85 -15.72
N SER A 35 -3.85 -6.99 -15.77
CA SER A 35 -2.90 -5.86 -15.77
C SER A 35 -3.15 -4.81 -14.69
N ILE A 36 -3.61 -5.21 -13.50
CA ILE A 36 -3.88 -4.28 -12.39
C ILE A 36 -2.58 -4.01 -11.62
N LYS A 37 -2.27 -2.73 -11.42
CA LYS A 37 -1.06 -2.23 -10.78
C LYS A 37 -1.21 -2.17 -9.25
N ALA A 38 -0.09 -2.19 -8.53
CA ALA A 38 -0.05 -2.09 -7.07
C ALA A 38 -0.65 -0.77 -6.56
N GLY A 39 -0.33 0.35 -7.21
CA GLY A 39 -0.85 1.67 -6.84
C GLY A 39 -2.38 1.75 -6.89
N THR A 40 -3.00 1.17 -7.92
CA THR A 40 -4.47 1.10 -8.04
C THR A 40 -5.10 0.28 -6.91
N ILE A 41 -4.44 -0.79 -6.48
CA ILE A 41 -4.91 -1.62 -5.36
C ILE A 41 -4.79 -0.84 -4.04
N MET A 42 -3.66 -0.17 -3.81
CA MET A 42 -3.45 0.61 -2.59
C MET A 42 -4.42 1.79 -2.49
N ALA A 43 -4.66 2.52 -3.58
CA ALA A 43 -5.66 3.59 -3.62
C ALA A 43 -7.06 3.07 -3.23
N ALA A 44 -7.47 1.92 -3.77
CA ALA A 44 -8.75 1.32 -3.42
C ALA A 44 -8.82 0.85 -1.95
N ILE A 45 -7.70 0.40 -1.37
CA ILE A 45 -7.59 0.04 0.06
C ILE A 45 -7.72 1.29 0.93
N GLU A 46 -7.06 2.38 0.56
CA GLU A 46 -7.14 3.69 1.24
C GLU A 46 -8.56 4.27 1.19
N GLU A 47 -9.28 4.05 0.10
CA GLU A 47 -10.71 4.36 -0.05
C GLU A 47 -11.65 3.41 0.74
N GLY A 48 -11.10 2.43 1.48
CA GLY A 48 -11.86 1.55 2.39
C GLY A 48 -12.16 0.15 1.85
N SER A 49 -11.59 -0.27 0.72
CA SER A 49 -11.77 -1.65 0.20
C SER A 49 -10.86 -2.64 0.95
N LEU A 50 -11.20 -2.95 2.20
CA LEU A 50 -10.35 -3.71 3.13
C LEU A 50 -10.50 -5.24 3.07
N THR A 51 -11.03 -5.77 1.97
CA THR A 51 -11.15 -7.21 1.72
C THR A 51 -10.84 -7.53 0.26
N PHE A 52 -10.37 -8.76 -0.01
CA PHE A 52 -10.14 -9.22 -1.37
C PHE A 52 -11.42 -9.15 -2.22
N GLU A 53 -12.58 -9.46 -1.63
CA GLU A 53 -13.84 -9.43 -2.35
C GLU A 53 -14.29 -8.00 -2.71
N ALA A 54 -14.11 -7.04 -1.81
CA ALA A 54 -14.38 -5.63 -2.11
C ALA A 54 -13.50 -5.14 -3.27
N LEU A 55 -12.20 -5.46 -3.25
CA LEU A 55 -11.30 -5.14 -4.35
C LEU A 55 -11.63 -5.89 -5.63
N ARG A 56 -12.11 -7.13 -5.55
CA ARG A 56 -12.58 -7.89 -6.71
C ARG A 56 -13.80 -7.24 -7.36
N ARG A 57 -14.77 -6.79 -6.56
CA ARG A 57 -15.96 -6.09 -7.05
C ARG A 57 -15.62 -4.73 -7.65
N LYS A 58 -14.70 -3.98 -7.01
CA LYS A 58 -14.31 -2.63 -7.43
C LYS A 58 -13.35 -2.59 -8.61
N LEU A 59 -12.32 -3.44 -8.61
CA LEU A 59 -11.22 -3.40 -9.59
C LEU A 59 -11.26 -4.56 -10.60
N GLY A 60 -12.14 -5.55 -10.40
CA GLY A 60 -12.17 -6.77 -11.21
C GLY A 60 -10.98 -7.70 -10.96
N ALA A 61 -10.21 -7.50 -9.87
CA ALA A 61 -9.05 -8.33 -9.56
C ALA A 61 -9.44 -9.81 -9.33
N GLY A 62 -8.71 -10.73 -9.95
CA GLY A 62 -8.95 -12.17 -9.78
C GLY A 62 -10.12 -12.76 -10.57
N THR A 63 -10.73 -11.97 -11.47
CA THR A 63 -11.79 -12.43 -12.40
C THR A 63 -11.24 -13.02 -13.71
N GLY A 64 -9.93 -12.98 -13.93
CA GLY A 64 -9.31 -13.53 -15.14
C GLY A 64 -9.13 -15.04 -15.11
N ASN A 65 -8.55 -15.59 -16.18
CA ASN A 65 -8.35 -17.03 -16.37
C ASN A 65 -7.59 -17.72 -15.21
N CYS A 66 -6.70 -17.00 -14.51
CA CYS A 66 -5.99 -17.55 -13.36
C CYS A 66 -6.86 -17.71 -12.09
N LYS A 67 -8.13 -17.28 -12.11
CA LYS A 67 -9.11 -17.40 -11.00
C LYS A 67 -8.53 -16.96 -9.65
N ALA A 68 -7.87 -15.80 -9.65
CA ALA A 68 -7.21 -15.20 -8.48
C ALA A 68 -6.00 -15.94 -7.89
N LYS A 69 -5.62 -17.13 -8.40
CA LYS A 69 -4.53 -17.95 -7.85
C LYS A 69 -3.20 -17.20 -7.69
N ARG A 70 -2.89 -16.26 -8.60
CA ARG A 70 -1.62 -15.51 -8.62
C ARG A 70 -1.64 -14.20 -7.84
N CYS A 71 -2.79 -13.52 -7.80
CA CYS A 71 -2.88 -12.17 -7.26
C CYS A 71 -3.50 -12.10 -5.88
N ARG A 72 -4.37 -13.07 -5.50
CA ARG A 72 -5.03 -13.11 -4.20
C ARG A 72 -4.04 -13.02 -3.03
N PRO A 73 -3.02 -13.88 -2.90
CA PRO A 73 -2.12 -13.82 -1.75
C PRO A 73 -1.40 -12.48 -1.64
N LYS A 74 -0.96 -11.91 -2.78
CA LYS A 74 -0.29 -10.60 -2.85
C LYS A 74 -1.21 -9.44 -2.45
N ILE A 75 -2.51 -9.55 -2.73
CA ILE A 75 -3.50 -8.53 -2.36
C ILE A 75 -3.82 -8.64 -0.87
N GLU A 76 -4.02 -9.85 -0.35
CA GLU A 76 -4.30 -10.10 1.06
C GLU A 76 -3.14 -9.64 1.95
N GLU A 77 -1.90 -9.89 1.53
CA GLU A 77 -0.69 -9.37 2.20
C GLU A 77 -0.69 -7.83 2.29
N ARG A 78 -1.05 -7.13 1.21
CA ARG A 78 -1.14 -5.66 1.18
C ARG A 78 -2.23 -5.14 2.11
N ILE A 79 -3.40 -5.77 2.08
CA ILE A 79 -4.52 -5.42 2.99
C ILE A 79 -4.07 -5.60 4.44
N LYS A 80 -3.41 -6.72 4.74
CA LYS A 80 -2.90 -7.00 6.08
C LYS A 80 -1.89 -5.93 6.52
N GLY A 81 -0.87 -5.66 5.71
CA GLY A 81 0.13 -4.62 6.01
C GLY A 81 -0.48 -3.23 6.22
N TYR A 82 -1.52 -2.88 5.45
CA TYR A 82 -2.27 -1.63 5.65
C TYR A 82 -3.01 -1.60 6.99
N LYS A 83 -3.71 -2.69 7.35
CA LYS A 83 -4.41 -2.80 8.64
C LYS A 83 -3.44 -2.74 9.82
N ASP A 84 -2.30 -3.42 9.71
CA ASP A 84 -1.26 -3.42 10.74
C ASP A 84 -0.69 -2.00 10.93
N SER A 85 -0.47 -1.27 9.83
CA SER A 85 -0.02 0.13 9.86
C SER A 85 -1.06 1.09 10.44
N LYS A 86 -2.37 0.85 10.18
CA LYS A 86 -3.45 1.65 10.77
C LYS A 86 -3.63 1.36 12.26
N LYS A 87 -3.52 0.10 12.70
CA LYS A 87 -3.68 -0.30 14.11
C LYS A 87 -2.67 0.40 15.04
N ALA A 88 -1.44 0.61 14.57
CA ALA A 88 -0.42 1.35 15.31
C ALA A 88 -0.73 2.86 15.50
N VAL A 89 -1.71 3.41 14.77
CA VAL A 89 -2.11 4.82 14.87
C VAL A 89 -3.38 5.01 15.72
N VAL A 90 -4.03 3.92 16.17
CA VAL A 90 -5.30 3.97 16.94
C VAL A 90 -5.17 3.53 18.41
N GLU A 91 -3.97 3.50 18.99
CA GLU A 91 -3.79 3.62 20.46
C GLU A 91 -3.04 4.92 20.71
N PRO A 92 -3.77 5.97 21.11
CA PRO A 92 -4.15 6.09 22.52
C PRO A 92 -5.66 6.31 22.77
N GLU A 93 -5.99 6.21 24.07
CA GLU A 93 -7.19 6.60 24.82
C GLU A 93 -8.52 5.82 24.68
N VAL A 94 -8.59 4.78 25.51
CA VAL A 94 -9.79 4.37 26.27
C VAL A 94 -10.37 5.57 27.04
N PRO A 95 -11.68 5.84 26.95
CA PRO A 95 -12.40 6.51 28.03
C PRO A 95 -13.22 5.48 28.81
N SER A 96 -12.71 5.14 29.98
CA SER A 96 -13.48 4.66 31.11
C SER A 96 -14.44 5.76 31.57
N GLY A 97 -15.73 5.44 31.73
CA GLY A 97 -16.69 6.38 32.32
C GLY A 97 -18.12 5.86 32.30
N GLN A 98 -18.47 5.10 33.35
CA GLN A 98 -19.85 4.87 33.82
C GLN A 98 -20.55 6.22 34.08
N PRO A 99 -21.88 6.30 33.93
CA PRO A 99 -22.77 5.97 35.06
C PRO A 99 -23.47 4.61 34.93
#